data_AF-A0A6V7HLQ0-F1
#
_entry.id   AF-A0A6V7HLQ0-F1
#
_cell.length_a   1.000
_cell.length_b   1.000
_cell.length_c   1.000
_cell.angle_alpha   90.00
_cell.angle_beta   90.00
_cell.angle_gamma   90.00
#
_symmetry.space_group_name_H-M   'P 1'
#
loop_
_entity.id
_entity.type
_entity.pdbx_description
1 polymer ?
#
loop_
_entity_poly.entity_id
_entity_poly.type
_entity_poly.pdbx_seq_one_letter_code
_entity_poly.pdbx_strand_id
1 'polypeptide(L)'
;FLPRETAVHHRTHVLEILKKALSDAKLTMKEVDVICYTKGPGMGGPLSVCALVARTLAQIYNKPIIGVNHCVGHIEMGRLITKSENPTILYVSGGNTQIIAYAEQRYRIFGETIDIAVGNCLDRFARLLMLSNDPSPGYNIEQMAKL
;
A
#
# COMPACT_ATOMS: atom_id res chain seq x y z
N PHE A 1 6.74 -12.14 7.07
CA PHE A 1 5.51 -11.69 7.71
C PHE A 1 4.43 -12.75 7.53
N LEU A 2 3.74 -13.15 8.59
CA LEU A 2 2.65 -14.11 8.50
C LEU A 2 1.30 -13.38 8.33
N PRO A 3 0.47 -13.74 7.34
CA PRO A 3 -0.77 -13.01 7.04
C PRO A 3 -1.71 -12.84 8.24
N ARG A 4 -1.79 -13.85 9.12
CA ARG A 4 -2.61 -13.82 10.34
C ARG A 4 -2.12 -12.75 11.32
N GLU A 5 -0.82 -12.72 11.60
CA GLU A 5 -0.21 -11.78 12.55
C GLU A 5 -0.31 -10.35 12.02
N THR A 6 -0.09 -10.15 10.72
CA THR A 6 -0.26 -8.84 10.09
C THR A 6 -1.70 -8.34 10.19
N ALA A 7 -2.70 -9.22 10.04
CA ALA A 7 -4.10 -8.85 10.23
C ALA A 7 -4.42 -8.46 11.69
N VAL A 8 -3.86 -9.19 12.66
CA VAL A 8 -3.97 -8.83 14.09
C VAL A 8 -3.35 -7.46 14.34
N HIS A 9 -2.13 -7.22 13.84
CA HIS A 9 -1.48 -5.92 13.92
C HIS A 9 -2.36 -4.79 13.36
N HIS A 10 -2.94 -4.98 12.18
CA HIS A 10 -3.83 -3.97 11.57
C HIS A 10 -5.05 -3.72 12.46
N ARG A 11 -5.68 -4.78 12.99
CA ARG A 11 -6.85 -4.66 13.88
C ARG A 11 -6.53 -3.85 15.13
N THR A 12 -5.35 -4.06 15.72
CA THR A 12 -4.93 -3.37 16.94
C THR A 12 -4.72 -1.88 16.73
N HIS A 13 -4.13 -1.48 15.58
CA HIS A 13 -3.65 -0.10 15.40
C HIS A 13 -4.54 0.78 14.50
N VAL A 14 -5.41 0.21 13.67
CA VAL A 14 -6.15 0.97 12.64
C VAL A 14 -6.99 2.12 13.20
N LEU A 15 -7.61 1.96 14.37
CA LEU A 15 -8.44 3.02 14.97
C LEU A 15 -7.60 4.16 15.57
N GLU A 16 -6.41 3.84 16.09
CA GLU A 16 -5.48 4.85 16.59
C GLU A 16 -4.93 5.68 15.43
N ILE A 17 -4.54 5.03 14.34
CA ILE A 17 -4.08 5.69 13.11
C ILE A 17 -5.17 6.60 12.55
N LEU A 18 -6.43 6.14 12.52
CA LEU A 18 -7.57 6.95 12.08
C LEU A 18 -7.74 8.22 12.94
N LYS A 19 -7.73 8.08 14.27
CA LYS A 19 -7.83 9.22 15.19
C LYS A 19 -6.70 10.21 14.98
N LYS A 20 -5.47 9.71 14.83
CA LYS A 20 -4.30 10.53 14.54
C LYS A 20 -4.44 11.27 13.20
N ALA A 21 -4.85 10.58 12.14
CA ALA A 21 -5.03 11.19 10.82
C ALA A 21 -6.06 12.34 10.84
N LEU A 22 -7.18 12.16 11.54
CA LEU A 22 -8.17 13.22 11.73
C LEU A 22 -7.61 14.41 12.53
N SER A 23 -6.86 14.12 13.60
CA SER A 23 -6.19 15.14 14.41
C SER A 23 -5.17 15.93 13.61
N ASP A 24 -4.32 15.25 12.84
CA ASP A 24 -3.28 15.86 12.01
C ASP A 24 -3.89 16.74 10.90
N ALA A 25 -5.00 16.28 10.30
CA ALA A 25 -5.77 17.05 9.33
C ALA A 25 -6.59 18.19 9.95
N LYS A 26 -6.76 18.20 11.28
CA LYS A 26 -7.67 19.10 12.02
C LYS A 26 -9.11 19.03 11.51
N LEU A 27 -9.57 17.81 11.18
CA LEU A 27 -10.91 17.55 10.67
C LEU A 27 -11.64 16.56 11.59
N THR A 28 -12.96 16.64 11.58
CA THR A 28 -13.85 15.62 12.12
C THR A 28 -14.34 14.68 11.02
N MET A 29 -14.78 13.47 11.38
CA MET A 29 -15.37 12.53 10.41
C MET A 29 -16.59 13.10 9.66
N LYS A 30 -17.27 14.10 10.21
CA LYS A 30 -18.42 14.74 9.55
C LYS A 30 -18.01 15.55 8.33
N GLU A 31 -16.80 16.11 8.35
CA GLU A 31 -16.21 16.92 7.27
C GLU A 31 -15.59 16.07 6.16
N VAL A 32 -15.44 14.75 6.37
CA VAL A 32 -14.97 13.84 5.34
C VAL A 32 -16.08 13.60 4.31
N ASP A 33 -15.82 13.89 3.04
CA ASP A 33 -16.82 13.74 1.97
C ASP A 33 -16.94 12.30 1.45
N VAL A 34 -15.82 11.57 1.38
CA VAL A 34 -15.75 10.22 0.81
C VAL A 34 -14.76 9.35 1.57
N ILE A 35 -15.08 8.08 1.71
CA ILE A 35 -14.19 7.09 2.33
C ILE A 35 -13.62 6.17 1.27
N CYS A 36 -12.30 6.21 1.10
CA CYS A 36 -11.58 5.35 0.18
C CYS A 36 -10.87 4.23 0.95
N TYR A 37 -10.83 3.02 0.40
CA TYR A 37 -10.07 1.92 0.97
C TYR A 37 -9.43 1.04 -0.10
N THR A 38 -8.30 0.41 0.21
CA THR A 38 -7.66 -0.53 -0.71
C THR A 38 -8.51 -1.78 -0.87
N LYS A 39 -9.07 -1.98 -2.06
CA LYS A 39 -9.83 -3.20 -2.40
C LYS A 39 -8.91 -4.36 -2.77
N GLY A 40 -7.72 -4.06 -3.27
CA GLY A 40 -6.66 -5.02 -3.61
C GLY A 40 -5.78 -4.54 -4.78
N PRO A 41 -4.78 -5.34 -5.20
CA PRO A 41 -4.37 -6.62 -4.62
C PRO A 41 -3.69 -6.49 -3.25
N GLY A 42 -3.47 -7.62 -2.56
CA GLY A 42 -2.79 -7.65 -1.26
C GLY A 42 -3.15 -8.89 -0.42
N MET A 43 -2.63 -8.96 0.80
CA MET A 43 -2.91 -10.06 1.72
C MET A 43 -4.37 -10.03 2.20
N GLY A 44 -5.08 -11.15 2.05
CA GLY A 44 -6.52 -11.21 2.33
C GLY A 44 -6.91 -10.82 3.76
N GLY A 45 -6.16 -11.26 4.77
CA GLY A 45 -6.41 -10.93 6.17
C GLY A 45 -6.36 -9.42 6.45
N PRO A 46 -5.21 -8.76 6.23
CA PRO A 46 -5.08 -7.31 6.34
C PRO A 46 -6.09 -6.51 5.50
N LEU A 47 -6.33 -6.91 4.25
CA LEU A 47 -7.34 -6.25 3.39
C LEU A 47 -8.75 -6.30 4.00
N SER A 48 -9.12 -7.46 4.57
CA SER A 48 -10.43 -7.64 5.20
C SER A 48 -10.61 -6.75 6.41
N VAL A 49 -9.57 -6.56 7.22
CA VAL A 49 -9.60 -5.66 8.39
C VAL A 49 -9.84 -4.22 7.94
N CYS A 50 -9.07 -3.71 6.98
CA CYS A 50 -9.21 -2.33 6.52
C CYS A 50 -10.55 -2.10 5.81
N ALA A 51 -11.02 -3.06 5.01
CA ALA A 51 -12.32 -3.00 4.34
C ALA A 51 -13.49 -2.95 5.34
N LEU A 52 -13.41 -3.74 6.43
CA LEU A 52 -14.42 -3.72 7.49
C LEU A 52 -14.49 -2.34 8.14
N VAL A 53 -13.34 -1.78 8.54
CA VAL A 53 -13.30 -0.45 9.18
C VAL A 53 -13.88 0.63 8.24
N ALA A 54 -13.46 0.65 6.98
CA ALA A 54 -13.94 1.62 6.01
C ALA A 54 -15.46 1.55 5.80
N ARG A 55 -16.01 0.33 5.67
CA ARG A 55 -17.47 0.11 5.53
C ARG A 55 -18.24 0.55 6.76
N THR A 56 -17.74 0.21 7.96
CA THR A 56 -18.35 0.62 9.22
C THR A 56 -18.41 2.15 9.33
N LEU A 57 -17.32 2.85 9.02
CA LEU A 57 -17.29 4.31 9.03
C LEU A 57 -18.25 4.91 8.00
N ALA A 58 -18.28 4.36 6.79
CA ALA A 58 -19.18 4.83 5.74
C ALA A 58 -20.65 4.70 6.16
N GLN A 59 -21.02 3.61 6.83
CA GLN A 59 -22.37 3.40 7.35
C GLN A 59 -22.70 4.33 8.53
N ILE A 60 -21.80 4.46 9.51
CA ILE A 60 -22.03 5.31 10.69
C ILE A 60 -22.20 6.78 10.31
N TYR A 61 -21.37 7.28 9.38
CA TYR A 61 -21.36 8.69 8.98
C TYR A 61 -22.17 8.97 7.70
N ASN A 62 -22.84 7.96 7.15
CA ASN A 62 -23.60 8.01 5.91
C ASN A 62 -22.78 8.66 4.76
N LYS A 63 -21.57 8.16 4.52
CA LYS A 63 -20.64 8.67 3.51
C LYS A 63 -20.51 7.71 2.32
N PRO A 64 -20.37 8.22 1.08
CA PRO A 64 -19.96 7.41 -0.06
C PRO A 64 -18.66 6.65 0.23
N ILE A 65 -18.57 5.42 -0.30
CA ILE A 65 -17.39 4.55 -0.15
C ILE A 65 -16.86 4.10 -1.51
N ILE A 66 -15.55 4.19 -1.71
CA ILE A 66 -14.87 3.83 -2.95
C ILE A 66 -13.77 2.80 -2.68
N GLY A 67 -13.83 1.68 -3.40
CA GLY A 67 -12.77 0.68 -3.40
C GLY A 67 -11.69 1.04 -4.41
N VAL A 68 -10.45 1.22 -3.94
CA VAL A 68 -9.30 1.67 -4.73
C VAL A 68 -8.37 0.50 -5.03
N ASN A 69 -7.85 0.44 -6.26
CA ASN A 69 -6.81 -0.51 -6.62
C ASN A 69 -5.45 -0.05 -6.05
N HIS A 70 -4.73 -0.96 -5.38
CA HIS A 70 -3.47 -0.67 -4.70
C HIS A 70 -2.40 -0.10 -5.64
N CYS A 71 -2.20 -0.71 -6.81
CA CYS A 71 -1.20 -0.28 -7.78
C CYS A 71 -1.55 1.09 -8.37
N VAL A 72 -2.83 1.33 -8.67
CA VAL A 72 -3.30 2.64 -9.15
C VAL A 72 -3.10 3.72 -8.08
N GLY A 73 -3.31 3.41 -6.80
CA GLY A 73 -3.02 4.32 -5.70
C GLY A 73 -1.55 4.78 -5.67
N HIS A 74 -0.61 3.87 -5.90
CA HIS A 74 0.81 4.22 -6.04
C HIS A 74 1.07 5.15 -7.25
N ILE A 75 0.47 4.83 -8.40
CA ILE A 75 0.64 5.60 -9.64
C ILE A 75 0.11 7.03 -9.46
N GLU A 76 -1.14 7.19 -9.02
CA GLU A 76 -1.77 8.51 -8.91
C GLU A 76 -1.12 9.39 -7.85
N MET A 77 -0.71 8.81 -6.71
CA MET A 77 0.06 9.54 -5.70
C MET A 77 1.42 10.00 -6.28
N GLY A 78 2.12 9.13 -7.00
CA GLY A 78 3.38 9.49 -7.66
C GLY A 78 3.19 10.60 -8.69
N ARG A 79 2.16 10.51 -9.53
CA ARG A 79 1.81 11.54 -10.53
C ARG A 79 1.52 12.89 -9.87
N LEU A 80 0.72 12.89 -8.81
CA LEU A 80 0.37 14.11 -8.06
C LEU A 80 1.61 14.82 -7.51
N ILE A 81 2.48 14.08 -6.81
CA ILE A 81 3.66 14.65 -6.15
C ILE A 81 4.72 15.12 -7.15
N THR A 82 4.98 14.31 -8.19
CA THR A 82 6.03 14.59 -9.18
C THR A 82 5.57 15.45 -10.35
N LYS A 83 4.26 15.73 -10.45
CA LYS A 83 3.62 16.41 -11.59
C LYS A 83 3.86 15.73 -12.95
N SER A 84 4.00 14.41 -12.94
CA SER A 84 4.21 13.61 -14.15
C SER A 84 2.89 13.40 -14.90
N GLU A 85 2.81 13.83 -16.17
CA GLU A 85 1.54 13.82 -16.93
C GLU A 85 1.21 12.48 -17.59
N ASN A 86 2.16 11.78 -18.20
CA ASN A 86 1.93 10.45 -18.80
C ASN A 86 3.21 9.60 -18.78
N PRO A 87 3.71 9.22 -17.59
CA PRO A 87 4.96 8.50 -17.48
C PRO A 87 4.80 7.00 -17.80
N THR A 88 5.88 6.38 -18.26
CA THR A 88 6.08 4.94 -18.07
C THR A 88 6.43 4.71 -16.60
N ILE A 89 5.64 3.89 -15.92
CA ILE A 89 5.78 3.62 -14.49
C ILE A 89 6.56 2.32 -14.28
N LEU A 90 7.61 2.39 -13.47
CA LEU A 90 8.22 1.22 -12.85
C LEU A 90 7.64 1.06 -11.43
N TYR A 91 6.80 0.05 -11.22
CA TYR A 91 6.21 -0.26 -9.93
C TYR A 91 6.97 -1.41 -9.25
N VAL A 92 7.80 -1.06 -8.27
CA VAL A 92 8.62 -2.00 -7.49
C VAL A 92 8.26 -1.92 -6.01
N SER A 93 7.84 -3.05 -5.44
CA SER A 93 7.49 -3.19 -4.03
C SER A 93 7.88 -4.58 -3.50
N GLY A 94 7.60 -4.84 -2.22
CA GLY A 94 7.74 -6.18 -1.64
C GLY A 94 6.82 -7.23 -2.28
N GLY A 95 5.72 -6.81 -2.93
CA GLY A 95 4.72 -7.70 -3.51
C GLY A 95 4.55 -7.61 -5.02
N ASN A 96 5.13 -6.58 -5.67
CA ASN A 96 4.93 -6.33 -7.10
C ASN A 96 6.22 -5.87 -7.77
N THR A 97 6.40 -6.24 -9.04
CA THR A 97 7.46 -5.75 -9.92
C THR A 97 6.90 -5.69 -11.33
N GLN A 98 6.48 -4.50 -11.77
CA GLN A 98 5.70 -4.30 -12.98
C GLN A 98 6.16 -3.02 -13.72
N ILE A 99 6.13 -3.06 -15.05
CA ILE A 99 6.24 -1.92 -15.94
C ILE A 99 4.84 -1.60 -16.44
N ILE A 100 4.33 -0.43 -16.09
CA ILE A 100 2.94 -0.03 -16.32
C ILE A 100 2.94 1.27 -17.14
N ALA A 101 2.02 1.40 -18.10
CA ALA A 101 1.76 2.69 -18.74
C ALA A 101 0.25 2.86 -19.01
N TYR A 102 -0.19 4.11 -19.11
CA TYR A 102 -1.57 4.42 -19.43
C TYR A 102 -1.78 4.33 -20.95
N ALA A 103 -2.62 3.40 -21.39
CA ALA A 103 -2.96 3.23 -22.80
C ALA A 103 -4.40 2.70 -22.93
N GLU A 104 -5.13 3.23 -23.91
CA GLU A 104 -6.53 2.86 -24.19
C GLU A 104 -7.41 2.97 -22.93
N GLN A 105 -7.32 4.11 -22.25
CA GLN A 105 -8.09 4.44 -21.04
C GLN A 105 -7.87 3.50 -19.84
N ARG A 106 -6.73 2.77 -19.81
CA ARG A 106 -6.39 1.84 -18.73
C ARG A 106 -4.91 1.93 -18.39
N TYR A 107 -4.60 1.69 -17.12
CA TYR A 107 -3.23 1.33 -16.74
C TYR A 107 -2.97 -0.12 -17.14
N ARG A 108 -2.08 -0.33 -18.10
CA ARG A 108 -1.74 -1.64 -18.65
C ARG A 108 -0.37 -2.06 -18.19
N ILE A 109 -0.22 -3.34 -17.87
CA ILE A 109 1.05 -3.97 -17.55
C ILE A 109 1.71 -4.36 -18.89
N PHE A 110 2.85 -3.75 -19.19
CA PHE A 110 3.65 -4.06 -20.39
C PHE A 110 4.71 -5.12 -20.12
N GLY A 111 5.13 -5.24 -18.86
CA GLY A 111 6.03 -6.29 -18.40
C GLY A 111 5.93 -6.45 -16.90
N GLU A 112 6.18 -7.66 -16.41
CA GLU A 112 6.20 -7.94 -14.98
C GLU A 112 7.14 -9.11 -14.67
N THR A 113 7.49 -9.25 -13.39
CA THR A 113 8.16 -10.45 -12.92
C THR A 113 7.28 -11.69 -13.15
N ILE A 114 7.88 -12.80 -13.54
CA ILE A 114 7.18 -14.09 -13.75
C ILE A 114 7.23 -14.99 -12.52
N ASP A 115 7.97 -14.60 -11.47
CA ASP A 115 8.13 -15.37 -10.25
C ASP A 115 7.85 -14.54 -8.97
N ILE A 116 8.87 -13.94 -8.37
CA ILE A 116 8.80 -13.15 -7.15
C ILE A 116 9.09 -11.69 -7.45
N ALA A 117 8.47 -10.80 -6.68
CA ALA A 117 8.81 -9.38 -6.72
C ALA A 117 10.24 -9.13 -6.25
N VAL A 118 10.89 -8.12 -6.81
CA VAL A 118 12.26 -7.73 -6.45
C VAL A 118 12.39 -7.42 -4.96
N GLY A 119 11.40 -6.76 -4.36
CA GLY A 119 11.39 -6.51 -2.92
C GLY A 119 11.26 -7.79 -2.10
N ASN A 120 10.51 -8.80 -2.57
CA ASN A 120 10.45 -10.09 -1.90
C ASN A 120 11.79 -10.84 -1.95
N CYS A 121 12.49 -10.75 -3.09
CA CYS A 121 13.84 -11.30 -3.25
C CYS A 121 14.80 -10.70 -2.20
N LEU A 122 14.85 -9.36 -2.11
CA LEU A 122 15.66 -8.64 -1.12
C LEU A 122 15.29 -9.04 0.32
N ASP A 123 14.00 -9.05 0.67
CA ASP A 123 13.56 -9.41 2.01
C ASP A 123 13.92 -10.85 2.40
N ARG A 124 13.86 -11.80 1.44
CA ARG A 124 14.26 -13.18 1.68
C ARG A 124 15.77 -13.30 1.86
N PHE A 125 16.54 -12.55 1.06
CA PHE A 125 17.99 -12.51 1.19
C PHE A 125 18.45 -11.92 2.53
N ALA A 126 17.86 -10.79 2.96
CA ALA A 126 18.11 -10.20 4.27
C ALA A 126 17.84 -11.20 5.42
N ARG A 127 16.72 -11.94 5.35
CA ARG A 127 16.39 -12.98 6.34
C ARG A 127 17.41 -14.12 6.38
N LEU A 128 17.94 -14.53 5.22
CA LEU A 128 18.99 -15.55 5.15
C LEU A 128 20.27 -15.08 5.85
N LEU A 129 20.59 -13.79 5.71
CA LEU A 129 21.73 -13.13 6.37
C LEU A 129 21.44 -12.69 7.81
N MET A 130 20.25 -13.01 8.36
CA MET A 130 19.80 -12.58 9.68
C MET A 130 19.85 -11.05 9.89
N LEU A 131 19.68 -10.27 8.83
CA LEU A 131 19.59 -8.81 8.94
C LEU A 131 18.29 -8.39 9.60
N SER A 132 18.35 -7.27 10.32
CA SER A 132 17.18 -6.69 10.98
C SER A 132 16.07 -6.38 9.96
N ASN A 133 14.81 -6.56 10.36
CA ASN A 133 13.66 -6.07 9.61
C ASN A 133 13.32 -4.60 9.95
N ASP A 134 14.00 -3.99 10.93
CA ASP A 134 13.80 -2.60 11.36
C ASP A 134 14.91 -1.70 10.76
N PRO A 135 14.57 -0.57 10.11
CA PRO A 135 13.23 -0.10 9.75
C PRO A 135 12.61 -0.88 8.56
N SER A 136 13.44 -1.44 7.69
CA SER A 136 13.03 -2.40 6.67
C SER A 136 14.22 -3.26 6.22
N PRO A 137 14.00 -4.51 5.77
CA PRO A 137 15.09 -5.39 5.32
C PRO A 137 15.84 -4.82 4.10
N GLY A 138 15.10 -4.28 3.13
CA GLY A 138 15.67 -3.67 1.92
C GLY A 138 16.59 -2.48 2.22
N TYR A 139 16.21 -1.62 3.19
CA TYR A 139 17.06 -0.51 3.61
C TYR A 139 18.36 -0.98 4.26
N ASN A 140 18.29 -2.04 5.08
CA ASN A 140 19.48 -2.59 5.74
C ASN A 140 20.43 -3.24 4.71
N ILE A 141 19.89 -3.90 3.68
CA ILE A 141 20.70 -4.36 2.53
C ILE A 141 21.37 -3.16 1.84
N GLU A 142 20.62 -2.09 1.57
CA GLU A 142 21.15 -0.89 0.92
C GLU A 142 22.32 -0.28 1.70
N GLN A 143 22.22 -0.19 3.05
CA GLN A 143 23.32 0.34 3.85
C GLN A 143 24.56 -0.56 3.84
N MET A 144 24.38 -1.88 3.88
CA MET A 144 25.51 -2.80 3.81
C MET A 144 26.19 -2.80 2.44
N ALA A 145 25.44 -2.57 1.36
CA ALA A 145 25.98 -2.48 0.01
C ALA A 145 26.82 -1.22 -0.26
N LYS A 146 26.81 -0.24 0.65
CA LYS A 146 27.66 0.96 0.57
C LYS A 146 29.08 0.74 1.12
N LEU A 147 29.29 -0.33 1.89
CA LEU A 147 30.59 -0.73 2.43
C LEU A 147 31.46 -1.38 1.34
#